data_AF-A0A925DY08-F1
#
_entry.id   AF-A0A925DY08-F1
#
_cell.length_a   1.000
_cell.length_b   1.000
_cell.length_c   1.000
_cell.angle_alpha   90.00
_cell.angle_beta   90.00
_cell.angle_gamma   90.00
#
_symmetry.space_group_name_H-M   'P 1'
#
loop_
_entity.id
_entity.type
_entity.pdbx_description
1 polymer ?
#
loop_
_entity_poly.entity_id
_entity_poly.type
_entity_poly.pdbx_seq_one_letter_code
_entity_poly.pdbx_strand_id
1 'polypeptide(L)' 'QALHNGFADLVGFARLFLANPDFDKRLENGSLLNVIDPSTFYSPGAKGYTDYPFLHQLEVLEKNS' A
#
# COMPACT_ATOMS: atom_id res chain seq x y z
N GLN A 1 -16.04 -4.92 -9.78
CA GLN A 1 -16.61 -5.69 -10.91
C GLN A 1 -16.63 -7.19 -10.63
N ALA A 2 -15.49 -7.84 -10.34
CA ALA A 2 -15.46 -9.28 -10.05
C ALA A 2 -16.47 -9.73 -8.97
N LEU A 3 -16.53 -9.03 -7.83
CA LEU A 3 -17.50 -9.30 -6.76
C LEU A 3 -18.95 -9.06 -7.21
N HIS A 4 -19.25 -7.89 -7.79
CA HIS A 4 -20.60 -7.55 -8.26
C HIS A 4 -21.15 -8.51 -9.32
N ASN A 5 -20.29 -9.07 -10.15
CA ASN A 5 -20.69 -10.00 -11.21
C ASN A 5 -20.73 -11.46 -10.73
N GLY A 6 -20.41 -11.74 -9.45
CA GLY A 6 -20.39 -13.09 -8.89
C GLY A 6 -19.22 -13.95 -9.36
N PHE A 7 -18.14 -13.36 -9.86
CA PHE A 7 -16.94 -14.09 -10.30
C PHE A 7 -15.99 -14.43 -9.15
N ALA A 8 -16.14 -13.79 -7.98
CA ALA A 8 -15.36 -14.06 -6.80
C ALA A 8 -16.12 -13.58 -5.55
N ASP A 9 -15.81 -14.18 -4.40
CA ASP A 9 -16.30 -13.75 -3.08
C ASP A 9 -15.31 -12.80 -2.39
N LEU A 10 -14.02 -12.88 -2.74
CA LEU A 10 -12.93 -12.10 -2.15
C LEU A 10 -11.88 -11.71 -3.20
N VAL A 11 -11.16 -10.62 -2.94
CA VAL A 11 -10.02 -10.17 -3.76
C VAL A 11 -8.79 -10.04 -2.86
N GLY A 12 -7.73 -10.77 -3.19
CA GLY A 12 -6.44 -10.68 -2.50
C GLY A 12 -5.52 -9.66 -3.16
N PHE A 13 -4.91 -8.80 -2.34
CA PHE A 13 -3.96 -7.79 -2.81
C PHE A 13 -2.59 -8.02 -2.13
N ALA A 14 -1.60 -8.53 -2.86
CA ALA A 14 -0.29 -8.82 -2.27
C ALA A 14 0.61 -7.57 -2.24
N ARG A 15 1.15 -7.19 -3.40
CA ARG A 15 2.13 -6.09 -3.54
C ARG A 15 1.60 -4.74 -3.04
N LEU A 16 0.29 -4.54 -3.10
CA LEU A 16 -0.34 -3.30 -2.61
C LEU A 16 -0.31 -3.24 -1.08
N PHE A 17 -0.64 -4.32 -0.38
CA PHE A 17 -0.49 -4.37 1.08
C PHE A 17 0.98 -4.37 1.52
N LEU A 18 1.90 -4.95 0.74
CA LEU A 18 3.34 -4.86 1.03
C LEU A 18 3.80 -3.39 1.05
N ALA A 19 3.42 -2.62 0.02
CA ALA A 19 3.87 -1.24 -0.11
C ALA A 19 3.03 -0.23 0.68
N ASN A 20 1.82 -0.58 1.09
CA ASN A 20 0.87 0.31 1.77
C ASN A 20 0.40 -0.36 3.06
N PRO A 21 1.06 -0.11 4.21
CA PRO A 21 0.68 -0.74 5.47
C PRO A 21 -0.74 -0.34 5.94
N ASP A 22 -1.29 0.73 5.37
CA ASP A 22 -2.64 1.27 5.56
C ASP A 22 -3.47 1.24 4.26
N PHE A 23 -3.25 0.22 3.41
CA PHE A 23 -3.91 0.09 2.11
C PHE A 23 -5.44 0.20 2.14
N ASP A 24 -6.08 -0.42 3.14
CA ASP A 24 -7.53 -0.40 3.35
C ASP A 24 -8.06 1.03 3.51
N LYS A 25 -7.41 1.82 4.37
CA LYS A 25 -7.78 3.22 4.62
C LYS A 25 -7.54 4.10 3.40
N ARG A 26 -6.44 3.87 2.67
CA ARG A 26 -6.16 4.60 1.42
C ARG A 26 -7.20 4.30 0.36
N LEU A 27 -7.62 3.04 0.25
CA LEU A 27 -8.63 2.62 -0.70
C LEU A 27 -9.99 3.24 -0.36
N GLU A 28 -10.39 3.23 0.91
CA GLU A 28 -11.63 3.84 1.40
C GLU A 28 -11.68 5.35 1.11
N ASN A 29 -10.57 6.05 1.35
CA ASN A 29 -10.49 7.51 1.20
C ASN A 29 -10.10 7.99 -0.20
N GLY A 30 -9.78 7.07 -1.13
CA GLY A 30 -9.22 7.42 -2.44
C GLY A 30 -7.86 8.14 -2.36
N SER A 31 -7.08 7.86 -1.32
CA SER A 31 -5.78 8.49 -1.08
C SER A 31 -4.69 7.96 -2.00
N LEU A 32 -3.59 8.72 -2.12
CA LEU A 32 -2.43 8.29 -2.88
C LEU A 32 -1.83 7.01 -2.28
N LEU A 33 -1.41 6.10 -3.16
CA LEU A 33 -0.70 4.88 -2.80
C LEU A 33 0.81 5.10 -2.89
N ASN A 34 1.56 4.45 -2.02
CA ASN A 34 3.00 4.36 -2.12
C ASN A 34 3.40 3.65 -3.42
N VAL A 35 4.47 4.14 -4.05
CA VAL A 35 5.07 3.50 -5.22
C VAL A 35 5.79 2.24 -4.78
N ILE A 36 5.48 1.13 -5.44
CA ILE A 36 6.14 -0.16 -5.21
C ILE A 36 7.52 -0.15 -5.87
N ASP A 37 8.54 -0.62 -5.16
CA ASP A 37 9.87 -0.90 -5.73
C ASP A 37 10.10 -2.42 -5.86
N PRO A 38 9.91 -3.01 -7.05
CA PRO A 38 10.10 -4.45 -7.25
C PRO A 38 11.52 -4.95 -7.00
N SER A 39 12.53 -4.07 -7.04
CA SER A 39 13.92 -4.47 -6.80
C SER A 39 14.18 -4.91 -5.35
N THR A 40 13.25 -4.60 -4.45
CA THR A 40 13.34 -4.84 -3.00
C THR A 40 12.52 -6.03 -2.51
N PHE A 41 11.75 -6.70 -3.37
CA PHE A 41 10.84 -7.78 -2.93
C PHE A 41 11.52 -8.94 -2.21
N TYR A 42 12.77 -9.21 -2.54
CA TYR A 42 13.55 -10.30 -1.97
C TYR A 42 14.88 -9.80 -1.40
N SER A 43 14.97 -8.52 -1.05
CA SER A 43 16.16 -7.98 -0.37
C SER A 43 16.10 -8.29 1.13
N PRO A 44 17.24 -8.63 1.75
CA PRO A 44 17.29 -8.78 3.20
C PRO A 44 17.11 -7.42 3.90
N GLY A 45 16.52 -7.44 5.09
CA GLY A 45 16.39 -6.26 5.94
C GLY A 45 15.07 -5.50 5.75
N ALA A 46 15.03 -4.26 6.23
CA ALA A 46 13.80 -3.46 6.30
C ALA A 46 13.37 -2.87 4.95
N LYS A 47 14.33 -2.67 4.03
CA LYS A 47 14.12 -1.94 2.78
C LYS A 47 13.11 -2.64 1.89
N GLY A 48 12.03 -1.94 1.55
CA GLY A 48 10.93 -2.48 0.74
C GLY A 48 10.10 -3.54 1.46
N TYR A 49 10.16 -3.59 2.79
CA TYR A 49 9.44 -4.56 3.60
C TYR A 49 8.68 -3.88 4.75
N THR A 50 9.41 -3.28 5.69
CA THR A 50 8.81 -2.60 6.87
C THR A 50 8.98 -1.09 6.86
N ASP A 51 9.67 -0.53 5.87
CA ASP A 51 10.01 0.89 5.79
C ASP A 51 9.09 1.71 4.86
N TYR A 52 8.06 1.08 4.28
CA TYR A 52 7.02 1.82 3.59
C TYR A 52 6.25 2.72 4.57
N PRO A 53 6.12 4.03 4.28
CA PRO A 53 5.48 4.96 5.19
C PRO A 53 3.96 4.80 5.18
N PHE A 54 3.34 5.02 6.34
CA PHE A 54 1.91 5.27 6.43
C PHE A 54 1.58 6.64 5.83
N LEU A 55 0.32 6.84 5.42
CA LEU A 55 -0.11 8.10 4.80
C LEU A 55 0.10 9.30 5.75
N HIS A 56 -0.26 9.14 7.03
CA HIS A 56 -0.09 10.19 8.03
C HIS A 56 1.37 10.63 8.21
N GLN A 57 2.34 9.74 7.97
CA GLN A 57 3.77 10.09 8.06
C GLN A 57 4.18 10.98 6.88
N LEU A 58 3.65 10.72 5.69
CA LEU A 58 3.89 11.55 4.50
C LEU A 58 3.28 12.95 4.67
N GLU A 59 2.05 13.03 5.17
CA GLU A 59 1.36 14.31 5.41
C GLU A 59 2.11 15.19 6.43
N VAL A 60 2.74 14.58 7.44
CA VAL A 60 3.57 15.30 8.41
C VAL A 60 4.84 15.86 7.76
N LEU A 61 5.46 15.12 6.84
CA LEU A 61 6.65 15.57 6.13
C LEU A 61 6.33 16.75 5.18
N GLU A 62 5.20 16.68 4.48
CA GLU A 62 4.75 17.76 3.58
C GLU A 62 4.45 19.06 4.33
N LYS A 63 3.87 18.99 5.53
CA LYS A 63 3.55 20.18 6.34
C LYS A 63 4.77 20.86 6.95
N ASN A 64 5.89 20.13 7.07
CA ASN A 64 7.14 20.62 7.66
C ASN A 64 8.18 21.03 6.58
N SER A 65 7.82 20.95 5.30
CA SER A 65 8.66 21.33 4.15
C SER A 65 8.18 22.66 3.55
#